data_AF-A0A9E0GYF5-F1
#
_entry.id   AF-A0A9E0GYF5-F1
#
_cell.length_a   1.000
_cell.length_b   1.000
_cell.length_c   1.000
_cell.angle_alpha   90.00
_cell.angle_beta   90.00
_cell.angle_gamma   90.00
#
_symmetry.space_group_name_H-M   'P 1'
#
loop_
_entity.id
_entity.type
_entity.pdbx_description
1 polymer ?
#
loop_
_entity_poly.entity_id
_entity_poly.type
_entity_poly.pdbx_seq_one_letter_code
_entity_poly.pdbx_strand_id
1 'polypeptide(L)' 'AWTGALRKRGELDNIPELGKFADTLERACIKTIEDGKMTKDLALITTMENPVTLNTQDFISAIRKTLEELL' A
#
# COMPACT_ATOMS: atom_id res chain seq x y z
N ALA A 1 -9.12 3.41 -3.29
CA ALA A 1 -9.71 4.43 -4.20
C ALA A 1 -8.89 4.57 -5.48
N TRP A 2 -7.66 5.10 -5.40
CA TRP A 2 -6.79 5.33 -6.56
C TRP A 2 -6.46 4.07 -7.37
N THR A 3 -5.96 3.03 -6.72
CA THR A 3 -5.56 1.76 -7.36
C THR A 3 -6.71 1.11 -8.11
N GLY A 4 -7.91 1.08 -7.53
CA GLY A 4 -9.12 0.62 -8.23
C GLY A 4 -9.46 1.43 -9.49
N ALA A 5 -9.34 2.76 -9.43
CA ALA A 5 -9.56 3.62 -10.59
C ALA A 5 -8.47 3.43 -11.68
N LEU A 6 -7.20 3.33 -11.29
CA LEU A 6 -6.08 3.08 -12.19
C LEU A 6 -6.21 1.71 -12.88
N ARG A 7 -6.55 0.67 -12.12
CA ARG A 7 -6.84 -0.67 -12.66
C ARG A 7 -7.96 -0.60 -13.69
N LYS A 8 -9.09 0.02 -13.34
CA LYS A 8 -10.23 0.12 -14.26
C LYS A 8 -9.90 0.91 -15.52
N ARG A 9 -9.12 2.00 -15.40
CA ARG A 9 -8.66 2.77 -16.55
C ARG A 9 -7.72 1.96 -17.43
N GLY A 10 -6.80 1.21 -16.83
CA GLY A 10 -5.88 0.30 -17.53
C GLY A 10 -6.60 -0.79 -18.31
N GLU A 11 -7.67 -1.36 -17.75
CA GLU A 11 -8.55 -2.30 -18.45
C GLU A 11 -9.22 -1.65 -19.67
N LEU A 12 -9.81 -0.45 -19.49
CA LEU A 12 -10.56 0.23 -20.54
C LEU A 12 -9.66 0.78 -21.68
N ASP A 13 -8.42 1.14 -21.37
CA ASP A 13 -7.44 1.62 -22.36
C ASP A 13 -6.55 0.51 -22.94
N ASN A 14 -6.72 -0.74 -22.49
CA ASN A 14 -5.85 -1.86 -22.84
C ASN A 14 -4.37 -1.60 -22.51
N ILE A 15 -4.11 -1.02 -21.33
CA ILE A 15 -2.77 -0.75 -20.77
C ILE A 15 -2.54 -1.68 -19.57
N PRO A 16 -2.07 -2.93 -19.78
CA PRO A 16 -1.92 -3.92 -18.71
C PRO A 16 -0.92 -3.49 -17.64
N GLU A 17 0.11 -2.72 -18.00
CA GLU A 17 1.11 -2.20 -17.05
C GLU A 17 0.50 -1.25 -16.01
N LEU A 18 -0.57 -0.54 -16.36
CA LEU A 18 -1.27 0.33 -15.41
C LEU A 18 -2.03 -0.50 -14.36
N GLY A 19 -2.63 -1.61 -14.78
CA GLY A 19 -3.26 -2.58 -13.87
C GLY A 19 -2.24 -3.23 -12.95
N LYS A 20 -1.10 -3.70 -13.50
CA LYS A 20 0.00 -4.27 -12.71
C LYS A 20 0.54 -3.30 -11.68
N PHE A 21 0.75 -2.04 -12.05
CA PHE A 21 1.18 -1.00 -11.11
C PHE A 21 0.18 -0.81 -9.97
N ALA A 22 -1.13 -0.75 -10.29
CA ALA A 22 -2.18 -0.62 -9.29
C ALA A 22 -2.20 -1.82 -8.31
N ASP A 23 -2.04 -3.04 -8.83
CA ASP A 23 -1.96 -4.26 -8.02
C ASP A 23 -0.72 -4.26 -7.12
N THR A 24 0.45 -3.89 -7.65
CA THR A 24 1.69 -3.81 -6.87
C THR A 24 1.57 -2.76 -5.77
N LEU A 25 0.97 -1.60 -6.03
CA LEU A 25 0.75 -0.56 -5.02
C LEU A 25 -0.22 -1.02 -3.91
N GLU A 26 -1.28 -1.76 -4.24
CA GLU A 26 -2.16 -2.35 -3.22
C GLU A 26 -1.40 -3.38 -2.36
N ARG A 27 -0.62 -4.26 -2.98
CA ARG A 27 0.23 -5.22 -2.24
C ARG A 27 1.24 -4.51 -1.36
N ALA A 28 1.88 -3.44 -1.84
CA ALA A 28 2.84 -2.68 -1.05
C ALA A 28 2.19 -2.11 0.22
N CYS A 29 0.99 -1.54 0.10
CA CYS A 29 0.24 -1.02 1.24
C CYS A 29 -0.06 -2.10 2.30
N ILE A 30 -0.58 -3.25 1.87
CA ILE A 30 -0.87 -4.39 2.76
C ILE A 30 0.41 -4.88 3.42
N LYS A 31 1.47 -5.10 2.63
CA LYS A 31 2.75 -5.59 3.12
C LYS A 31 3.36 -4.63 4.15
N THR A 32 3.30 -3.32 3.94
CA THR A 32 3.80 -2.34 4.93
C THR A 32 3.11 -2.51 6.29
N ILE A 33 1.79 -2.75 6.31
CA ILE A 33 1.02 -2.99 7.54
C ILE A 33 1.39 -4.34 8.17
N GLU A 34 1.49 -5.40 7.37
CA GLU A 34 1.87 -6.75 7.82
C GLU A 34 3.30 -6.82 8.36
N ASP A 35 4.20 -5.98 7.83
CA ASP A 35 5.56 -5.75 8.35
C ASP A 35 5.57 -4.90 9.65
N GLY A 36 4.39 -4.57 10.17
CA GLY A 36 4.20 -3.88 11.44
C GLY A 36 4.30 -2.37 11.40
N LYS A 37 4.35 -1.74 10.22
CA LYS A 37 4.34 -0.29 10.06
C LYS A 37 2.94 0.17 9.69
N MET A 38 2.26 0.88 10.60
CA MET A 38 0.86 1.26 10.40
C MET A 38 0.54 2.61 11.05
N THR A 39 -0.62 3.17 10.72
CA THR A 39 -1.12 4.38 11.37
C THR A 39 -1.77 4.06 12.73
N LYS A 40 -1.94 5.10 13.56
CA LYS A 40 -2.39 4.97 14.96
C LYS A 40 -3.73 4.24 15.11
N ASP A 41 -4.67 4.49 14.21
CA ASP A 41 -5.97 3.84 14.18
C ASP A 41 -5.88 2.31 14.05
N LEU A 42 -5.00 1.80 13.19
CA LEU A 42 -4.75 0.36 13.06
C LEU A 42 -3.97 -0.21 14.25
N ALA A 43 -3.00 0.55 14.76
CA ALA A 43 -2.22 0.15 15.93
C ALA A 43 -3.08 -0.02 17.20
N LEU A 44 -4.24 0.64 17.28
CA LEU A 44 -5.18 0.50 18.40
C LEU A 44 -6.02 -0.78 18.37
N ILE A 45 -6.15 -1.44 17.21
CA ILE A 45 -7.01 -2.62 17.03
C ILE A 45 -6.25 -3.88 16.60
N THR A 46 -4.94 -3.76 16.39
CA THR A 46 -4.09 -4.89 15.97
C THR A 46 -3.78 -5.83 17.14
N THR A 47 -3.55 -7.10 16.83
CA THR A 47 -3.04 -8.11 17.78
C THR A 47 -1.50 -8.23 17.74
N MET A 48 -0.83 -7.42 16.92
CA MET A 48 0.63 -7.40 16.84
C MET A 48 1.22 -6.81 18.13
N GLU A 49 2.27 -7.46 18.67
CA GLU A 49 2.82 -7.10 19.99
C GLU A 49 3.50 -5.72 20.00
N ASN A 50 4.20 -5.35 18.93
CA ASN A 50 5.01 -4.12 18.87
C ASN A 50 4.92 -3.43 17.49
N PRO A 51 3.75 -2.91 17.08
CA PRO A 51 3.63 -2.19 15.81
C PRO A 51 4.37 -0.85 15.87
N VAL A 52 5.05 -0.50 14.79
CA VAL A 52 5.61 0.83 14.56
C VAL A 52 4.49 1.75 14.09
N THR A 53 4.09 2.68 14.96
CA THR A 53 3.06 3.67 14.62
C THR A 53 3.67 4.85 13.86
N LEU A 54 3.17 5.12 12.67
CA LEU A 54 3.61 6.20 11.78
C LEU A 54 2.54 7.29 11.66
N ASN A 55 2.98 8.53 11.43
CA ASN A 55 2.07 9.58 10.94
C ASN A 55 1.76 9.34 9.44
N THR A 56 0.85 10.14 8.89
CA THR A 56 0.41 10.00 7.49
C THR A 56 1.56 10.08 6.48
N GLN A 57 2.47 11.04 6.65
CA GLN A 57 3.57 11.24 5.69
C GLN A 57 4.58 10.09 5.74
N ASP A 58 4.92 9.64 6.94
CA ASP A 58 5.87 8.54 7.14
C ASP A 58 5.27 7.22 6.67
N PHE A 59 3.97 7.00 6.86
CA PHE A 59 3.27 5.83 6.35
C PHE A 59 3.26 5.79 4.82
N ILE A 60 2.95 6.91 4.16
CA ILE A 60 3.03 7.01 2.68
C ILE A 60 4.47 6.77 2.19
N SER A 61 5.47 7.28 2.92
CA SER A 61 6.89 7.08 2.59
C SER A 61 7.32 5.61 2.76
N ALA A 62 6.82 4.93 3.79
CA ALA A 62 7.03 3.50 4.01
C ALA A 62 6.40 2.66 2.89
N ILE A 63 5.18 2.98 2.46
CA ILE A 63 4.51 2.33 1.33
C ILE A 63 5.33 2.52 0.05
N ARG A 64 5.84 3.74 -0.21
CA ARG A 64 6.72 3.98 -1.38
C ARG A 64 7.94 3.08 -1.35
N LYS A 65 8.63 3.00 -0.21
CA LYS A 65 9.81 2.13 -0.08
C LYS A 65 9.46 0.66 -0.38
N THR A 66 8.35 0.17 0.19
CA THR A 66 7.89 -1.20 -0.06
C THR A 66 7.49 -1.40 -1.53
N LEU A 67 6.89 -0.40 -2.18
CA LEU A 67 6.57 -0.45 -3.61
C LEU A 67 7.84 -0.58 -4.45
N GLU A 68 8.88 0.22 -4.17
CA GLU A 68 10.17 0.17 -4.88
C GLU A 68 10.87 -1.20 -4.73
N GLU A 69 10.68 -1.88 -3.59
CA GLU A 69 11.20 -3.25 -3.38
C GLU A 69 10.41 -4.34 -4.13
N LEU A 70 9.18 -4.04 -4.57
CA LEU A 70 8.27 -4.98 -5.25
C LEU A 70 8.20 -4.78 -6.77
N LEU A 71 8.83 -3.73 -7.30
CA LEU A 71 8.92 -3.42 -8.73
C LEU A 71 10.16 -4.09 -9.35
#